data_AF-A0A015KGB5-F1
#
_entry.id   AF-A0A015KGB5-F1
#
_cell.length_a   1.000
_cell.length_b   1.000
_cell.length_c   1.000
_cell.angle_alpha   90.00
_cell.angle_beta   90.00
_cell.angle_gamma   90.00
#
_symmetry.space_group_name_H-M   'P 1'
#
loop_
_entity.id
_entity.type
_entity.pdbx_description
1 polymer ?
#
loop_
_entity_poly.entity_id
_entity_poly.type
_entity_poly.pdbx_seq_one_letter_code
_entity_poly.pdbx_strand_id
1 'polypeptide(L)'
;MSKSKWLPLESNPQVMNDYVYKLGVSKDWAYTDVLGLDDELLLMVPQPVKAVILLFPITENYEKDRKEEAKKIQENGQEVSPNVVFFRQTISNACGTIGLLHTLASNTDVIKIGMYCIF
;
A
#
# COMPACT_ATOMS: atom_id res chain seq x y z
N MET A 1 -12.70 -25.69 -1.89
CA MET A 1 -11.79 -24.86 -2.70
C MET A 1 -10.54 -24.61 -1.88
N SER A 2 -9.36 -24.97 -2.37
CA SER A 2 -8.10 -24.64 -1.68
C SER A 2 -7.95 -23.12 -1.62
N LYS A 3 -7.56 -22.58 -0.46
CA LYS A 3 -7.26 -21.15 -0.35
C LYS A 3 -6.03 -20.86 -1.21
N SER A 4 -6.17 -20.02 -2.23
CA SER A 4 -5.04 -19.49 -2.98
C SER A 4 -4.09 -18.80 -2.01
N LYS A 5 -2.80 -19.16 -2.07
CA LYS A 5 -1.74 -18.59 -1.25
C LYS A 5 -0.65 -18.08 -2.17
N TRP A 6 -0.32 -16.81 -2.04
CA TRP A 6 0.76 -16.20 -2.83
C TRP A 6 2.09 -16.25 -2.08
N LEU A 7 3.17 -15.94 -2.77
CA LEU A 7 4.44 -15.64 -2.14
C LEU A 7 4.38 -14.20 -1.58
N PRO A 8 4.88 -13.95 -0.36
CA PRO A 8 4.91 -12.60 0.18
C PRO A 8 5.87 -11.74 -0.64
N LEU A 9 5.45 -10.51 -0.96
CA LEU A 9 6.28 -9.53 -1.64
C LEU A 9 7.30 -8.95 -0.66
N GLU A 10 8.57 -8.89 -1.08
CA GLU A 10 9.63 -8.26 -0.29
C GLU A 10 9.42 -6.73 -0.25
N SER A 11 9.59 -6.13 0.94
CA SER A 11 9.52 -4.68 1.09
C SER A 11 10.83 -4.02 0.66
N ASN A 12 11.07 -4.00 -0.65
CA ASN A 12 12.29 -3.51 -1.27
C ASN A 12 11.93 -2.62 -2.48
N PRO A 13 12.42 -1.37 -2.57
CA PRO A 13 12.09 -0.47 -3.67
C PRO A 13 12.36 -1.07 -5.05
N GLN A 14 13.46 -1.81 -5.23
CA GLN A 14 13.78 -2.44 -6.52
C GLN A 14 12.69 -3.45 -6.93
N VAL A 15 12.28 -4.32 -5.99
CA VAL A 15 11.24 -5.33 -6.24
C VAL A 15 9.90 -4.68 -6.53
N MET A 16 9.51 -3.67 -5.75
CA MET A 16 8.25 -2.96 -5.94
C MET A 16 8.22 -2.19 -7.26
N ASN A 17 9.29 -1.47 -7.59
CA ASN A 17 9.43 -0.70 -8.82
C ASN A 17 9.39 -1.62 -10.06
N ASP A 18 10.18 -2.69 -10.07
CA ASP A 18 10.16 -3.66 -11.17
C ASP A 18 8.77 -4.28 -11.36
N TYR A 19 8.03 -4.48 -10.27
CA TYR A 19 6.67 -5.00 -10.33
C TYR A 19 5.71 -3.98 -10.95
N VAL A 20 5.65 -2.75 -10.45
CA VAL A 20 4.70 -1.74 -10.98
C VAL A 20 5.03 -1.27 -12.39
N TYR A 21 6.31 -1.25 -12.77
CA TYR A 21 6.71 -0.94 -14.15
C TYR A 21 6.26 -2.03 -15.13
N LYS A 22 6.28 -3.32 -14.73
CA LYS A 22 5.69 -4.40 -15.53
C LYS A 22 4.17 -4.30 -15.65
N LEU A 23 3.51 -3.67 -14.68
CA LEU A 23 2.08 -3.33 -14.74
C LEU A 23 1.79 -2.07 -15.57
N GLY A 24 2.82 -1.38 -16.06
CA GLY A 24 2.69 -0.23 -16.96
C GLY A 24 2.71 1.13 -16.27
N VAL A 25 3.12 1.24 -15.00
CA VAL A 25 3.29 2.53 -14.34
C VAL A 25 4.44 3.33 -14.98
N SER A 26 4.24 4.65 -15.18
CA SER A 26 5.30 5.53 -15.68
C SER A 26 6.52 5.54 -14.75
N LYS A 27 7.73 5.63 -15.33
CA LYS A 27 8.98 5.79 -14.59
C LYS A 27 9.19 7.17 -13.97
N ASP A 28 8.25 8.09 -14.17
CA ASP A 28 8.20 9.36 -13.45
C ASP A 28 7.90 9.17 -11.95
N TRP A 29 7.38 7.99 -11.58
CA TRP A 29 7.05 7.62 -10.21
C TRP A 29 7.82 6.37 -9.81
N ALA A 30 8.37 6.38 -8.59
CA ALA A 30 9.10 5.25 -8.03
C ALA A 30 8.87 5.17 -6.53
N TYR A 31 8.95 3.95 -6.00
CA TYR A 31 9.16 3.69 -4.58
C TYR A 31 10.63 3.92 -4.24
N THR A 32 10.88 4.46 -3.05
CA THR A 32 12.21 4.62 -2.44
C THR A 32 12.14 4.19 -0.98
N ASP A 33 13.29 3.87 -0.40
CA ASP A 33 13.38 3.65 1.04
C ASP A 33 13.14 4.95 1.82
N VAL A 34 12.51 4.81 2.98
CA VAL A 34 12.45 5.83 4.03
C VAL A 34 13.39 5.38 5.14
N LEU A 35 14.54 6.04 5.26
CA LEU A 35 15.62 5.61 6.16
C LEU A 35 15.34 5.91 7.64
N GLY A 36 14.49 6.89 7.90
CA GLY A 36 14.06 7.31 9.23
C GLY A 36 12.93 8.31 9.18
N LEU A 37 12.43 8.69 10.35
CA LEU A 37 11.28 9.60 10.51
C LEU A 37 11.66 10.95 11.12
N ASP A 38 12.95 11.17 11.39
CA ASP A 38 13.49 12.48 11.73
C ASP A 38 13.59 13.37 10.48
N ASP A 39 13.56 14.69 10.71
CA ASP A 39 13.50 15.67 9.63
C ASP A 39 14.67 15.54 8.65
N GLU A 40 15.88 15.24 9.13
CA GLU A 40 17.06 15.10 8.28
C GLU A 40 16.96 13.92 7.32
N LEU A 41 16.53 12.76 7.81
CA LEU A 41 16.33 11.57 6.96
C LEU A 41 15.11 11.71 6.04
N LEU A 42 14.06 12.41 6.48
CA LEU A 42 12.89 12.67 5.63
C LEU A 42 13.19 13.62 4.46
N LEU A 43 14.12 14.56 4.63
CA LEU A 43 14.59 15.44 3.55
C LEU A 43 15.28 14.67 2.41
N MET A 44 15.74 13.44 2.65
CA MET A 44 16.33 12.58 1.61
C MET A 44 15.29 11.93 0.70
N VAL A 45 14.00 11.93 1.08
CA VAL A 45 12.91 11.34 0.29
C VAL A 45 12.56 12.28 -0.88
N PRO A 46 12.66 11.81 -2.15
CA PRO A 46 12.31 12.62 -3.31
C PRO A 46 10.87 13.13 -3.26
N GLN A 47 10.68 14.39 -3.66
CA GLN A 47 9.39 15.06 -3.67
C GLN A 47 8.86 15.21 -5.10
N PRO A 48 7.54 15.21 -5.31
CA PRO A 48 6.48 15.07 -4.29
C PRO A 48 6.20 13.60 -3.92
N VAL A 49 5.79 13.36 -2.67
CA VAL A 49 5.34 12.04 -2.19
C VAL A 49 3.82 11.89 -2.35
N LYS A 50 3.36 10.73 -2.86
CA LYS A 50 1.93 10.42 -3.08
C LYS A 50 1.38 9.29 -2.24
N ALA A 51 2.25 8.41 -1.75
CA ALA A 51 1.88 7.31 -0.87
C ALA A 51 3.09 6.83 -0.06
N VAL A 52 2.80 6.21 1.08
CA VAL A 52 3.79 5.52 1.92
C VAL A 52 3.29 4.09 2.16
N ILE A 53 4.17 3.11 2.00
CA ILE A 53 3.88 1.71 2.34
C ILE A 53 4.67 1.38 3.60
N LEU A 54 3.98 0.89 4.63
CA LEU A 54 4.58 0.46 5.87
C LEU A 54 4.48 -1.06 6.01
N LEU A 55 5.63 -1.74 6.06
CA LEU A 55 5.71 -3.12 6.49
C LEU A 55 5.95 -3.14 8.01
N PHE A 56 5.10 -3.85 8.75
CA PHE A 56 5.24 -4.01 10.19
C PHE A 56 4.82 -5.42 10.63
N PRO A 57 5.33 -5.91 11.78
CA PRO A 57 4.99 -7.24 12.28
C PRO A 57 3.57 -7.29 12.86
N ILE A 58 2.81 -8.30 12.48
CA ILE A 58 1.50 -8.60 13.08
C ILE A 58 1.75 -9.39 14.36
N THR A 59 1.62 -8.71 15.51
CA THR A 59 1.77 -9.29 16.86
C THR A 59 0.42 -9.47 17.54
N GLU A 60 0.38 -10.20 18.66
CA GLU A 60 -0.84 -10.35 19.46
C GLU A 60 -1.38 -9.01 19.99
N ASN A 61 -0.48 -8.13 20.43
CA ASN A 61 -0.84 -6.78 20.87
C ASN A 61 -1.47 -5.98 19.72
N TYR A 62 -0.86 -6.00 18.54
CA TYR A 62 -1.43 -5.37 17.35
C TYR A 62 -2.82 -5.93 17.00
N GLU A 63 -3.00 -7.25 17.05
CA GLU A 63 -4.29 -7.88 16.76
C GLU A 63 -5.37 -7.50 17.77
N LYS A 64 -5.00 -7.31 19.04
CA LYS A 64 -5.88 -6.78 20.08
C LYS A 64 -6.27 -5.34 19.75
N ASP A 65 -5.29 -4.47 19.53
CA ASP A 65 -5.50 -3.05 19.26
C ASP A 65 -6.35 -2.85 17.99
N ARG A 66 -6.08 -3.61 16.90
CA ARG A 66 -6.86 -3.58 15.66
C ARG A 66 -8.33 -3.95 15.90
N LYS A 67 -8.60 -4.95 16.74
CA LYS A 67 -9.99 -5.35 17.05
C LYS A 67 -10.71 -4.29 17.88
N GLU A 68 -10.01 -3.69 18.84
CA GLU A 68 -10.55 -2.59 19.65
C GLU A 68 -10.86 -1.36 18.80
N GLU A 69 -9.96 -0.98 17.89
CA GLU A 69 -10.17 0.11 16.94
C GLU A 69 -11.35 -0.16 16.00
N ALA A 70 -11.42 -1.36 15.41
CA ALA A 70 -12.54 -1.74 14.55
C ALA A 70 -13.90 -1.67 15.28
N LYS A 71 -13.95 -2.09 16.56
CA LYS A 71 -15.14 -1.97 17.40
C LYS A 71 -15.50 -0.50 17.65
N LYS A 72 -14.53 0.34 18.02
CA LYS A 72 -14.75 1.79 18.23
C LYS A 72 -15.31 2.47 16.98
N ILE A 73 -14.78 2.14 15.80
CA ILE A 73 -15.26 2.66 14.52
C ILE A 73 -16.69 2.17 14.22
N GLN A 74 -17.00 0.91 14.52
CA GLN A 74 -18.34 0.37 14.33
C GLN A 74 -19.38 1.04 15.23
N GLU A 75 -19.01 1.37 16.48
CA GLU A 75 -19.89 1.99 17.47
C GLU A 75 -20.07 3.50 17.23
N ASN A 76 -18.97 4.21 16.95
CA ASN A 76 -18.96 5.68 16.86
C ASN A 76 -19.06 6.20 15.42
N GLY A 77 -18.89 5.33 14.43
CA GLY A 77 -18.68 5.71 13.04
C GLY A 77 -17.28 6.29 12.80
N GLN A 78 -17.02 6.57 11.53
CA GLN A 78 -15.90 7.38 11.08
C GLN A 78 -16.31 8.06 9.76
N GLU A 79 -15.75 9.23 9.49
CA GLU A 79 -15.91 9.85 8.17
C GLU A 79 -14.88 9.25 7.20
N VAL A 80 -15.35 8.75 6.07
CA VAL A 80 -14.49 8.26 4.98
C VAL A 80 -14.88 9.00 3.71
N SER A 81 -13.90 9.62 3.07
CA SER A 81 -14.13 10.29 1.79
C SER A 81 -14.63 9.29 0.74
N PRO A 82 -15.65 9.64 -0.07
CA PRO A 82 -16.14 8.77 -1.14
C PRO A 82 -15.09 8.52 -2.24
N ASN A 83 -14.02 9.31 -2.28
CA ASN A 83 -12.92 9.16 -3.23
C ASN A 83 -11.87 8.12 -2.79
N VAL A 84 -11.98 7.58 -1.56
CA VAL A 84 -11.07 6.54 -1.08
C VAL A 84 -11.34 5.25 -1.84
N VAL A 85 -10.32 4.74 -2.53
CA VAL A 85 -10.38 3.42 -3.15
C VAL A 85 -9.84 2.38 -2.18
N PHE A 86 -10.69 1.42 -1.79
CA PHE A 86 -10.32 0.39 -0.82
C PHE A 86 -10.60 -1.03 -1.33
N PHE A 87 -9.54 -1.83 -1.43
CA PHE A 87 -9.61 -3.26 -1.72
C PHE A 87 -9.46 -4.10 -0.45
N ARG A 88 -10.41 -5.03 -0.23
CA ARG A 88 -10.30 -6.03 0.84
C ARG A 88 -9.35 -7.14 0.43
N GLN A 89 -8.34 -7.43 1.24
CA GLN A 89 -7.49 -8.60 1.03
C GLN A 89 -8.26 -9.90 1.35
N THR A 90 -8.37 -10.78 0.37
CA THR A 90 -9.01 -12.11 0.51
C THR A 90 -8.05 -13.27 0.26
N ILE A 91 -6.83 -12.99 -0.23
CA ILE A 91 -5.79 -13.97 -0.56
C ILE A 91 -4.65 -13.88 0.47
N SER A 92 -4.22 -15.04 0.97
CA SER A 92 -3.10 -15.10 1.92
C SER A 92 -1.80 -14.66 1.26
N ASN A 93 -1.01 -13.84 1.95
CA ASN A 93 0.26 -13.23 1.51
C ASN A 93 0.14 -12.22 0.35
N ALA A 94 -1.06 -11.81 -0.04
CA ALA A 94 -1.24 -10.81 -1.10
C ALA A 94 -1.11 -9.35 -0.63
N CYS A 95 -0.76 -9.11 0.65
CA CYS A 95 -0.73 -7.76 1.24
C CYS A 95 0.16 -6.78 0.48
N GLY A 96 1.33 -7.21 -0.02
CA GLY A 96 2.20 -6.36 -0.82
C GLY A 96 1.54 -5.89 -2.11
N THR A 97 0.92 -6.79 -2.87
CA THR A 97 0.18 -6.44 -4.09
C THR A 97 -1.04 -5.57 -3.80
N ILE A 98 -1.80 -5.87 -2.73
CA ILE A 98 -2.94 -5.05 -2.31
C ILE A 98 -2.48 -3.64 -1.91
N GLY A 99 -1.37 -3.52 -1.18
CA GLY A 99 -0.76 -2.25 -0.83
C GLY A 99 -0.37 -1.42 -2.07
N LEU A 100 0.32 -2.04 -3.03
CA LEU A 100 0.65 -1.39 -4.31
C LEU A 100 -0.60 -0.98 -5.10
N LEU A 101 -1.68 -1.76 -5.02
CA LEU A 101 -2.94 -1.41 -5.69
C LEU A 101 -3.61 -0.22 -5.02
N HIS A 102 -3.60 -0.14 -3.68
CA HIS A 102 -4.13 1.01 -2.94
C HIS A 102 -3.37 2.30 -3.27
N THR A 103 -2.04 2.26 -3.35
CA THR A 103 -1.24 3.46 -3.69
C THR A 103 -1.52 3.96 -5.10
N LEU A 104 -1.61 3.05 -6.08
CA LEU A 104 -1.85 3.40 -7.48
C LEU A 104 -3.29 3.86 -7.73
N ALA A 105 -4.29 3.11 -7.25
CA ALA A 105 -5.69 3.41 -7.51
C ALA A 105 -6.14 4.72 -6.85
N SER A 106 -5.55 5.08 -5.71
CA SER A 106 -5.87 6.33 -5.00
C SER A 106 -5.23 7.58 -5.63
N ASN A 107 -4.35 7.42 -6.64
CA ASN A 107 -3.58 8.51 -7.25
C ASN A 107 -3.68 8.52 -8.78
N THR A 108 -4.77 8.02 -9.36
CA THR A 108 -4.96 7.88 -10.82
C THR A 108 -5.09 9.21 -11.57
N ASP A 109 -5.38 10.30 -10.86
CA ASP A 109 -5.36 11.67 -11.37
C ASP A 109 -3.94 12.08 -11.79
N VAL A 110 -2.93 11.65 -11.03
CA VAL A 110 -1.52 12.04 -11.22
C VAL A 110 -0.66 10.92 -11.80
N ILE A 111 -0.80 9.67 -11.32
CA ILE A 111 0.00 8.52 -11.74
C ILE A 111 -0.67 7.85 -12.94
N LYS A 112 -0.02 7.92 -14.10
CA LYS A 112 -0.49 7.24 -15.31
C LYS A 112 -0.06 5.78 -15.31
N ILE A 113 -1.04 4.90 -15.53
CA ILE A 113 -0.86 3.45 -15.66
C ILE A 113 -1.20 3.10 -17.11
N GLY A 114 -0.30 2.41 -17.79
CA GLY A 114 -0.48 1.96 -19.17
C GLY A 114 -1.77 1.17 -19.34
N MET A 115 -2.47 1.44 -20.44
CA MET A 115 -3.86 1.04 -20.72
C MET A 115 -4.12 -0.48 -20.86
N TYR A 116 -3.18 -1.35 -20.47
CA TYR A 116 -3.22 -2.79 -20.77
C TYR A 116 -3.32 -3.74 -19.59
N CYS A 117 -3.35 -3.31 -18.31
CA CYS A 117 -3.20 -4.27 -17.21
C CYS A 117 -4.09 -4.16 -15.97
N ILE A 118 -4.99 -3.19 -15.84
CA ILE A 118 -5.82 -3.12 -14.62
C ILE A 118 -7.22 -2.63 -14.97
N PHE A 119 -8.06 -3.52 -15.53
CA PHE A 119 -9.49 -3.77 -15.26
C PHE A 119 -9.97 -4.89 -16.19
#